data_AF-A0A8T4XNE1-F1
#
_entry.id   AF-A0A8T4XNE1-F1
#
_cell.length_a   1.000
_cell.length_b   1.000
_cell.length_c   1.000
_cell.angle_alpha   90.00
_cell.angle_beta   90.00
_cell.angle_gamma   90.00
#
_symmetry.space_group_name_H-M   'P 1'
#
loop_
_entity.id
_entity.type
_entity.pdbx_description
1 polymer ?
#
loop_
_entity_poly.entity_id
_entity_poly.type
_entity_poly.pdbx_seq_one_letter_code
_entity_poly.pdbx_strand_id
1 'polypeptide(L)'
;MFRFEPRKRCYLGPIKLGSQPVRWIREHRSFASREWLEGQVRYGKWVREYDKPNHFRIYTIVYEGAKPITVLIKIKWHPQQVLVYHAHVVRKRK
;
A
#
# COMPACT_ATOMS: atom_id res chain seq x y z
N MET A 1 5.40 -2.23 26.34
CA MET A 1 4.60 -1.98 25.11
C MET A 1 5.56 -1.93 23.93
N PHE A 2 5.75 -3.03 23.19
CA PHE A 2 6.68 -3.08 22.06
C PHE A 2 6.12 -2.22 20.91
N ARG A 3 6.70 -1.04 20.69
CA ARG A 3 6.44 -0.25 19.48
C ARG A 3 6.98 -1.06 18.30
N PHE A 4 6.08 -1.62 17.49
CA PHE A 4 6.46 -2.16 16.18
C PHE A 4 6.87 -0.99 15.30
N GLU A 5 8.15 -0.64 15.32
CA GLU A 5 8.67 0.38 14.44
C GLU A 5 8.55 -0.08 12.99
N PRO A 6 7.94 0.73 12.11
CA PRO A 6 7.81 0.39 10.70
C PRO A 6 9.19 0.38 10.06
N ARG A 7 9.73 -0.82 9.83
CA ARG A 7 10.99 -0.98 9.11
C ARG A 7 10.77 -0.61 7.64
N LYS A 8 11.57 0.30 7.09
CA LYS A 8 11.71 0.44 5.64
C LYS A 8 12.22 -0.90 5.13
N ARG A 9 11.37 -1.64 4.42
CA ARG A 9 11.75 -2.88 3.75
C ARG A 9 11.82 -2.59 2.27
N CYS A 10 13.00 -2.78 1.68
CA CYS A 10 13.13 -2.84 0.24
C CYS A 10 12.71 -4.25 -0.20
N TYR A 11 11.55 -4.37 -0.86
CA TYR A 11 11.10 -5.64 -1.43
C TYR A 11 11.32 -5.62 -2.94
N LEU A 12 12.18 -6.52 -3.44
CA LEU A 12 12.50 -6.59 -4.87
C LEU A 12 11.83 -7.77 -5.60
N GLY A 13 11.14 -8.65 -4.88
CA GLY A 13 10.52 -9.83 -5.46
C GLY A 13 9.23 -9.56 -6.26
N PRO A 14 8.54 -10.63 -6.69
CA PRO A 14 7.30 -10.56 -7.45
C PRO A 14 6.16 -9.86 -6.68
N ILE A 15 5.45 -8.95 -7.34
CA ILE A 15 4.28 -8.27 -6.79
C ILE A 15 3.06 -8.63 -7.63
N LYS A 16 2.04 -9.17 -6.97
CA LYS A 16 0.75 -9.50 -7.58
C LYS A 16 -0.31 -8.52 -7.13
N LEU A 17 -1.07 -7.98 -8.07
CA LEU A 17 -2.22 -7.12 -7.80
C LEU A 17 -3.49 -7.97 -7.79
N GLY A 18 -4.25 -7.88 -6.71
CA GLY A 18 -5.60 -8.42 -6.63
C GLY A 18 -6.58 -7.64 -7.52
N SER A 19 -7.80 -8.17 -7.67
CA SER A 19 -8.84 -7.55 -8.48
C SER A 19 -9.23 -6.14 -7.99
N GLN A 20 -9.31 -5.93 -6.67
CA GLN A 20 -9.68 -4.63 -6.11
C GLN A 20 -8.63 -3.54 -6.40
N PRO A 21 -7.32 -3.75 -6.16
CA PRO A 21 -6.31 -2.77 -6.54
C PRO A 21 -6.29 -2.44 -8.03
N VAL A 22 -6.51 -3.44 -8.90
CA VAL A 22 -6.61 -3.21 -10.36
C VAL A 22 -7.78 -2.30 -10.70
N ARG A 23 -8.95 -2.52 -10.09
CA ARG A 23 -10.12 -1.64 -10.26
C ARG A 23 -9.88 -0.25 -9.68
N TRP A 24 -9.30 -0.17 -8.49
CA TRP A 24 -8.99 1.11 -7.84
C TRP A 24 -8.01 1.96 -8.66
N ILE A 25 -6.96 1.36 -9.23
CA ILE A 25 -6.03 2.03 -10.16
C ILE A 25 -6.79 2.56 -11.37
N ARG A 26 -7.73 1.80 -11.93
CA ARG A 26 -8.55 2.25 -13.08
C ARG A 26 -9.39 3.48 -12.75
N GLU A 27 -9.90 3.59 -11.53
CA GLU A 27 -10.69 4.73 -11.06
C GLU A 27 -9.82 5.97 -10.74
N HIS A 28 -8.55 5.77 -10.36
CA HIS A 28 -7.65 6.82 -9.87
C HIS A 28 -6.43 7.04 -10.78
N ARG A 29 -6.60 6.84 -12.10
CA ARG A 29 -5.53 6.92 -13.10
C ARG A 29 -4.80 8.28 -13.15
N SER A 30 -5.40 9.34 -12.61
CA SER A 30 -4.80 10.67 -12.51
C SER A 30 -3.52 10.69 -11.68
N PHE A 31 -3.42 9.81 -10.67
CA PHE A 31 -2.28 9.81 -9.76
C PHE A 31 -1.80 8.41 -9.35
N ALA A 32 -2.56 7.36 -9.66
CA ALA A 32 -2.21 5.98 -9.38
C ALA A 32 -2.02 5.20 -10.69
N SER A 33 -0.82 4.65 -10.88
CA SER A 33 -0.53 3.64 -11.89
C SER A 33 -0.16 2.31 -11.22
N ARG A 34 -0.01 1.27 -12.05
CA ARG A 34 0.51 -0.02 -11.60
C ARG A 34 1.92 0.13 -11.03
N GLU A 35 2.79 0.80 -11.76
CA GLU A 35 4.20 1.05 -11.43
C GLU A 35 4.31 1.90 -10.17
N TRP A 36 3.45 2.92 -10.05
CA TRP A 36 3.37 3.73 -8.83
C TRP A 36 3.03 2.85 -7.62
N LEU A 37 2.00 2.01 -7.73
CA LEU A 37 1.56 1.17 -6.63
C LEU A 37 2.61 0.11 -6.27
N GLU A 38 3.24 -0.51 -7.27
CA GLU A 38 4.38 -1.42 -7.06
C GLU A 38 5.55 -0.67 -6.39
N GLY A 39 5.85 0.56 -6.78
CA GLY A 39 6.87 1.40 -6.15
C GLY A 39 6.59 1.63 -4.66
N GLN A 40 5.34 1.87 -4.27
CA GLN A 40 4.95 1.98 -2.86
C GLN A 40 5.17 0.66 -2.10
N VAL A 41 4.91 -0.49 -2.74
CA VAL A 41 5.17 -1.80 -2.14
C VAL A 41 6.68 -2.06 -2.00
N ARG A 42 7.48 -1.72 -3.02
CA ARG A 42 8.92 -1.97 -3.04
C ARG A 42 9.68 -1.12 -2.05
N TYR A 43 9.34 0.16 -1.93
CA TYR A 43 10.15 1.15 -1.21
C TYR A 43 9.43 1.81 -0.02
N GLY A 44 8.14 1.54 0.15
CA GLY A 44 7.32 2.12 1.20
C GLY A 44 7.60 1.55 2.59
N LYS A 45 7.03 2.21 3.61
CA LYS A 45 7.07 1.74 5.00
C LYS A 45 5.96 0.71 5.22
N TRP A 46 6.33 -0.52 5.57
CA TRP A 46 5.39 -1.58 5.87
C TRP A 46 5.08 -1.60 7.37
N VAL A 47 3.84 -1.25 7.70
CA VAL A 47 3.31 -1.31 9.07
C VAL A 47 2.60 -2.64 9.25
N ARG A 48 3.11 -3.52 10.10
CA ARG A 48 2.47 -4.83 10.35
C ARG A 48 1.12 -4.64 11.02
N GLU A 49 0.10 -5.39 10.59
CA GLU A 49 -1.17 -5.46 11.33
C GLU A 49 -0.98 -6.35 12.57
N TYR A 50 -1.38 -5.87 13.76
CA TYR A 50 -1.20 -6.59 15.02
C TYR A 50 -1.90 -7.96 15.01
N ASP A 51 -3.13 -8.02 14.49
CA ASP A 51 -3.99 -9.20 14.57
C ASP A 51 -3.78 -10.20 13.42
N LYS A 52 -2.92 -9.87 12.44
CA LYS A 52 -2.79 -10.67 11.21
C LYS A 52 -1.33 -10.89 10.83
N PRO A 53 -0.80 -12.12 10.99
CA PRO A 53 0.57 -12.42 10.57
C PRO A 53 0.69 -12.23 9.06
N ASN A 54 1.83 -11.68 8.61
CA ASN A 54 2.14 -11.39 7.21
C ASN A 54 1.24 -10.36 6.51
N HIS A 55 0.34 -9.70 7.23
CA HIS A 55 -0.43 -8.58 6.69
C HIS A 55 0.24 -7.27 7.08
N PHE A 56 0.37 -6.39 6.09
CA PHE A 56 0.98 -5.08 6.28
C PHE A 56 0.15 -3.98 5.62
N ARG A 57 0.28 -2.78 6.16
CA ARG A 57 -0.29 -1.53 5.68
C ARG A 57 0.84 -0.62 5.23
N ILE A 58 0.66 0.00 4.08
CA ILE A 58 1.52 1.07 3.59
C ILE A 58 0.64 2.31 3.48
N TYR A 59 1.08 3.38 4.14
CA TYR A 59 0.46 4.69 4.04
C TYR A 59 1.35 5.56 3.18
N THR A 60 0.76 6.18 2.15
CA THR A 60 1.45 7.10 1.26
C THR A 60 0.63 8.34 1.04
N ILE A 61 1.29 9.46 0.80
CA ILE A 61 0.65 10.75 0.54
C ILE A 61 0.83 11.05 -0.94
N VAL A 62 -0.26 11.36 -1.61
CA VAL A 62 -0.29 11.80 -3.00
C VAL A 62 -0.94 13.16 -3.05
N TYR A 63 -0.41 14.07 -3.87
CA TYR A 63 -0.98 15.40 -4.05
C TYR A 63 -1.92 15.39 -5.25
N GLU A 64 -3.21 15.62 -5.01
CA GLU A 64 -4.17 15.88 -6.07
C GLU A 64 -4.42 17.39 -6.12
N GLY A 65 -3.77 18.06 -7.07
CA GLY A 65 -3.63 19.51 -7.06
C GLY A 65 -2.90 19.98 -5.80
N ALA A 66 -3.50 20.92 -5.05
CA ALA A 66 -2.94 21.43 -3.80
C ALA A 66 -3.31 20.62 -2.54
N LYS A 67 -4.09 19.54 -2.69
CA LYS A 67 -4.63 18.79 -1.54
C LYS A 67 -3.84 17.48 -1.33
N PRO A 68 -3.22 17.27 -0.16
CA PRO A 68 -2.61 15.99 0.18
C PRO A 68 -3.69 14.96 0.49
N ILE A 69 -3.68 13.87 -0.25
CA ILE A 69 -4.55 12.71 -0.07
C ILE A 69 -3.73 11.56 0.49
N THR A 70 -4.22 10.91 1.55
CA THR A 70 -3.59 9.71 2.09
C THR A 70 -4.17 8.47 1.43
N VAL A 71 -3.32 7.62 0.89
CA VAL A 71 -3.69 6.32 0.33
C VAL A 71 -3.21 5.22 1.29
N LEU A 72 -4.12 4.31 1.62
CA LEU A 72 -3.81 3.09 2.35
C LEU A 72 -3.76 1.92 1.37
N ILE A 73 -2.61 1.26 1.32
CA ILE A 73 -2.38 0.05 0.57
C ILE A 73 -2.23 -1.09 1.57
N LYS A 74 -3.03 -2.15 1.43
CA LYS A 74 -2.89 -3.37 2.23
C LYS A 74 -2.27 -4.46 1.40
N ILE A 75 -1.26 -5.09 1.98
CA ILE A 75 -0.50 -6.16 1.34
C ILE A 75 -0.45 -7.38 2.25
N LYS A 76 -0.31 -8.53 1.60
CA LYS A 76 -0.04 -9.82 2.24
C LYS A 76 1.29 -10.33 1.71
N TRP A 77 2.22 -10.55 2.62
CA TRP A 77 3.51 -11.15 2.30
C TRP A 77 3.38 -12.67 2.24
N HIS A 78 3.88 -13.26 1.16
CA HIS A 78 4.11 -14.68 1.01
C HIS A 78 5.60 -14.92 0.78
N PRO A 79 6.14 -16.12 1.07
CA PRO A 79 7.55 -16.41 0.89
C PRO A 79 8.10 -16.10 -0.52
N GLN A 80 7.26 -16.26 -1.56
CA GLN A 80 7.67 -16.08 -2.96
C GLN A 80 7.17 -14.79 -3.61
N GLN A 81 6.20 -14.10 -3.00
CA GLN A 81 5.55 -12.94 -3.62
C GLN A 81 4.86 -12.05 -2.60
N VAL A 82 4.57 -10.81 -2.98
CA VAL A 82 3.67 -9.92 -2.24
C VAL A 82 2.37 -9.78 -3.00
N LEU A 83 1.26 -10.03 -2.32
CA LEU A 83 -0.07 -9.76 -2.85
C LEU A 83 -0.56 -8.42 -2.33
N VAL A 84 -0.77 -7.46 -3.23
CA VAL A 84 -1.59 -6.29 -2.93
C VAL A 84 -3.04 -6.69 -3.06
N TYR A 85 -3.78 -6.71 -1.96
CA TYR A 85 -5.18 -7.15 -1.98
C TYR A 85 -6.17 -6.00 -1.83
N HIS A 86 -5.71 -4.81 -1.41
CA HIS A 86 -6.59 -3.68 -1.21
C HIS A 86 -5.85 -2.34 -1.32
N ALA A 87 -6.46 -1.35 -1.97
CA ALA A 87 -6.02 0.03 -1.99
C ALA A 87 -7.23 0.97 -1.87
N HIS A 88 -7.13 2.05 -1.09
CA HIS A 88 -8.14 3.10 -1.05
C HIS A 88 -7.58 4.42 -0.54
N VAL A 89 -8.29 5.50 -0.85
CA VAL A 89 -8.08 6.82 -0.26
C VAL A 89 -8.68 6.87 1.14
N VAL A 90 -7.87 7.21 2.13
CA VAL A 90 -8.29 7.44 3.51
C VAL A 90 -8.88 8.85 3.59
N ARG A 91 -10.20 8.94 3.81
CA ARG A 91 -10.86 10.20 4.13
C ARG A 91 -10.63 10.51 5.61
N LYS A 92 -10.14 11.71 5.93
CA LYS A 92 -10.22 12.23 7.31
C LYS A 92 -11.69 12.32 7.68
N ARG A 93 -12.10 11.68 8.79
CA ARG A 93 -13.39 11.98 9.41
C ARG A 93 -13.32 13.44 9.88
N LYS A 94 -14.29 14.24 9.45
CA LYS A 94 -14.54 15.58 10.00
C LYS A 94 -14.91 15.46 11.46
#